data_AF-A0A9X2CIA4-F1
#
_entry.id   AF-A0A9X2CIA4-F1
#
_cell.length_a   1.000
_cell.length_b   1.000
_cell.length_c   1.000
_cell.angle_alpha   90.00
_cell.angle_beta   90.00
_cell.angle_gamma   90.00
#
_symmetry.space_group_name_H-M   'P 1'
#
loop_
_entity.id
_entity.type
_entity.pdbx_description
1 polymer ?
#
loop_
_entity_poly.entity_id
_entity_poly.type
_entity_poly.pdbx_seq_one_letter_code
_entity_poly.pdbx_strand_id
1 'polypeptide(L)'
;MKIHDTNLVYENLPSVMTLLDSVAFMWFVTLVTLGIFSWIALKLWHLHSLPKYLAKERGMQQAKLIFWLCMLGLFWKPLWVLAVIAIVTDWDRAQEWIRGTRA
;
A
#
# COMPACT_ATOMS: atom_id res chain seq x y z
N MET A 1 -10.45 -17.81 59.01
CA MET A 1 -10.04 -16.83 57.97
C MET A 1 -11.13 -16.85 56.91
N LYS A 2 -12.01 -15.84 56.88
CA LYS A 2 -13.05 -15.72 55.84
C LYS A 2 -12.37 -15.18 54.59
N ILE A 3 -12.20 -16.04 53.58
CA ILE A 3 -11.78 -15.61 52.24
C ILE A 3 -13.03 -15.02 51.60
N HIS A 4 -12.93 -13.78 51.10
CA HIS A 4 -14.05 -13.01 50.57
C HIS A 4 -14.91 -13.82 49.58
N ASP A 5 -16.24 -13.74 49.71
CA ASP A 5 -17.19 -14.25 48.72
C ASP A 5 -17.11 -13.39 47.45
N THR A 6 -16.17 -13.70 46.55
CA THR A 6 -16.13 -13.07 45.23
C THR A 6 -17.24 -13.66 44.36
N ASN A 7 -18.36 -12.93 44.26
CA ASN A 7 -19.28 -13.12 43.15
C ASN A 7 -18.60 -12.64 41.85
N LEU A 8 -18.71 -13.43 40.77
CA LEU A 8 -18.18 -13.11 39.43
C LEU A 8 -18.91 -11.94 38.74
N VAL A 9 -19.70 -11.18 39.49
CA VAL A 9 -20.52 -10.07 39.00
C VAL A 9 -19.75 -8.79 39.27
N TYR A 10 -19.31 -8.12 38.20
CA TYR A 10 -18.69 -6.80 38.28
C TYR A 10 -19.71 -5.80 38.83
N GLU A 11 -19.56 -5.38 40.08
CA GLU A 11 -20.45 -4.37 40.68
C GLU A 11 -20.24 -2.96 40.12
N ASN A 12 -19.09 -2.70 39.49
CA ASN A 12 -18.77 -1.42 38.87
C ASN A 12 -18.12 -1.63 37.51
N LEU A 13 -18.68 -0.96 36.49
CA LEU A 13 -18.10 -0.91 35.15
C LEU A 13 -16.85 -0.02 35.16
N PRO A 14 -15.83 -0.34 34.34
CA PRO A 14 -14.67 0.53 34.17
C PRO A 14 -15.08 1.93 33.72
N SER A 15 -14.45 2.98 34.26
CA SER A 15 -14.74 4.38 33.90
C SER A 15 -14.54 4.69 32.40
N VAL A 16 -13.77 3.86 31.69
CA VAL A 16 -13.58 3.93 30.24
C VAL A 16 -14.82 3.53 29.43
N MET A 17 -15.78 2.81 30.02
CA MET A 17 -17.01 2.40 29.33
C MET A 17 -17.85 3.60 28.92
N THR A 18 -17.95 4.61 29.79
CA THR A 18 -18.69 5.85 29.47
C THR A 18 -18.08 6.61 28.29
N LEU A 19 -16.75 6.52 28.11
CA LEU A 19 -16.08 7.12 26.95
C LEU A 19 -16.34 6.30 25.68
N LEU A 20 -16.31 4.97 25.76
CA LEU A 20 -16.60 4.09 24.63
C LEU A 20 -18.06 4.17 24.17
N ASP A 21 -19.00 4.36 25.10
CA ASP A 21 -20.42 4.57 24.78
C ASP A 21 -20.71 5.98 24.22
N SER A 22 -19.73 6.89 24.27
CA SER A 22 -19.88 8.23 23.71
C SER A 22 -19.89 8.19 22.18
N VAL A 23 -21.01 8.63 21.60
CA VAL A 23 -21.19 8.76 20.15
C VAL A 23 -20.08 9.60 19.52
N ALA A 24 -19.70 10.71 20.16
CA ALA A 24 -18.65 11.59 19.64
C ALA A 24 -17.27 10.91 19.60
N PHE A 25 -16.94 10.14 20.65
CA PHE A 25 -15.67 9.41 20.71
C PHE A 25 -15.61 8.29 19.67
N MET A 26 -16.70 7.55 19.47
CA MET A 26 -16.75 6.50 18.45
C MET A 26 -16.59 7.05 17.04
N TRP A 27 -17.24 8.17 16.71
CA TRP A 27 -17.04 8.84 15.42
C TRP A 27 -15.61 9.32 15.21
N PHE A 28 -14.96 9.85 16.26
CA PHE A 28 -13.55 10.21 16.20
C PHE A 28 -12.67 9.00 15.85
N VAL A 29 -12.85 7.88 16.54
CA VAL A 29 -12.10 6.64 16.25
C VAL A 29 -12.36 6.15 14.82
N THR A 30 -13.61 6.21 14.35
CA THR A 30 -13.95 5.85 12.96
C THR A 30 -13.24 6.77 11.95
N LEU A 31 -13.25 8.08 12.16
CA LEU A 31 -12.57 9.03 11.27
C LEU A 31 -11.06 8.82 11.24
N VAL A 32 -10.43 8.60 12.39
CA VAL A 32 -9.00 8.27 12.47
C VAL A 32 -8.71 6.98 11.70
N THR A 33 -9.53 5.95 11.90
CA THR A 33 -9.39 4.67 11.21
C THR A 33 -9.51 4.85 9.69
N LEU A 34 -10.55 5.53 9.21
CA LEU A 34 -10.72 5.84 7.79
C LEU A 34 -9.54 6.65 7.24
N GLY A 35 -9.04 7.63 7.99
CA GLY A 35 -7.86 8.41 7.62
C GLY A 35 -6.62 7.53 7.41
N ILE A 36 -6.38 6.58 8.31
CA ILE A 36 -5.27 5.62 8.17
C ILE A 36 -5.47 4.74 6.93
N PHE A 37 -6.67 4.20 6.70
CA PHE A 37 -6.96 3.39 5.51
C PHE A 37 -6.77 4.18 4.22
N SER A 38 -7.28 5.41 4.15
CA SER A 38 -7.09 6.30 3.01
C SER A 38 -5.61 6.62 2.79
N TRP A 39 -4.85 6.86 3.87
CA TRP A 39 -3.41 7.10 3.79
C TRP A 39 -2.65 5.90 3.20
N ILE A 40 -2.94 4.70 3.67
CA ILE A 40 -2.35 3.46 3.16
C ILE A 40 -2.71 3.27 1.68
N ALA A 41 -3.98 3.45 1.32
CA ALA A 41 -4.44 3.33 -0.06
C ALA A 41 -3.72 4.32 -1.00
N LEU A 42 -3.55 5.58 -0.57
CA LEU A 42 -2.82 6.59 -1.33
C LEU A 42 -1.34 6.23 -1.50
N LYS A 43 -0.68 5.75 -0.44
CA LYS A 43 0.72 5.30 -0.51
C LYS A 43 0.88 4.08 -1.42
N LEU A 44 -0.03 3.11 -1.33
CA LEU A 44 -0.02 1.93 -2.19
C LEU A 44 -0.26 2.30 -3.65
N TRP A 45 -1.19 3.23 -3.91
CA TRP A 45 -1.41 3.76 -5.26
C TRP A 45 -0.19 4.49 -5.80
N HIS A 46 0.47 5.30 -4.97
CA HIS A 46 1.70 5.97 -5.34
C HIS A 46 2.79 4.96 -5.72
N LEU A 47 3.04 3.95 -4.88
CA LEU A 47 3.99 2.85 -5.13
C LEU A 47 3.66 2.09 -6.43
N HIS A 48 2.40 1.70 -6.61
CA HIS A 48 1.93 1.02 -7.82
C HIS A 48 2.19 1.86 -9.07
N SER A 49 2.12 3.18 -8.92
CA SER A 49 2.27 4.11 -10.01
C SER A 49 3.68 4.71 -10.14
N LEU A 50 4.67 4.23 -9.38
CA LEU A 50 6.06 4.66 -9.52
C LEU A 50 6.67 4.36 -10.90
N PRO A 51 6.48 3.17 -11.51
CA PRO A 51 7.14 2.84 -12.78
C PRO A 51 6.71 3.79 -13.91
N LYS A 52 5.45 4.24 -13.93
CA LYS A 52 4.99 5.22 -14.93
C LYS A 52 5.67 6.58 -14.76
N TYR A 53 5.92 7.03 -13.53
CA TYR A 53 6.56 8.33 -13.29
C TYR A 53 8.03 8.29 -13.69
N LEU A 54 8.74 7.26 -13.25
CA LEU A 54 10.15 7.04 -13.59
C LEU A 54 10.36 6.90 -15.11
N ALA A 55 9.43 6.26 -15.83
CA ALA A 55 9.56 6.06 -17.26
C ALA A 55 9.46 7.38 -18.03
N LYS A 56 8.58 8.28 -17.55
CA LYS A 56 8.41 9.63 -18.09
C LYS A 56 9.62 10.50 -17.78
N GLU A 57 10.12 10.46 -16.54
CA GLU A 57 11.30 11.25 -16.11
C GLU A 57 12.57 10.86 -16.85
N ARG A 58 12.78 9.55 -17.08
CA ARG A 58 13.94 9.04 -17.84
C ARG A 58 13.82 9.23 -19.36
N GLY A 59 12.73 9.81 -19.85
CA GLY A 59 12.53 10.04 -21.28
C GLY A 59 12.54 8.76 -22.14
N MET A 60 12.23 7.60 -21.54
CA MET A 60 12.32 6.33 -22.26
C MET A 60 11.27 6.25 -23.37
N GLN A 61 11.67 5.80 -24.56
CA GLN A 61 10.74 5.57 -25.68
C GLN A 61 9.64 4.56 -25.32
N GLN A 62 9.92 3.64 -24.39
CA GLN A 62 8.99 2.64 -23.89
C GLN A 62 8.03 3.16 -22.80
N ALA A 63 8.05 4.45 -22.46
CA ALA A 63 7.21 5.01 -21.39
C ALA A 63 5.71 4.74 -21.60
N LYS A 64 5.24 4.74 -22.85
CA LYS A 64 3.84 4.41 -23.18
C LYS A 64 3.51 2.95 -22.89
N LEU A 65 4.44 2.02 -23.13
CA LEU A 65 4.26 0.60 -22.84
C LEU A 65 4.27 0.33 -21.33
N ILE A 66 5.22 0.93 -20.59
CA ILE A 66 5.31 0.82 -19.13
C ILE A 66 4.02 1.37 -18.48
N PHE A 67 3.46 2.45 -19.01
CA PHE A 67 2.17 2.98 -18.55
C PHE A 67 1.04 1.95 -18.67
N TRP A 68 0.88 1.31 -19.84
CA TRP A 68 -0.14 0.29 -20.04
C TRP A 68 0.10 -0.95 -19.18
N LEU A 69 1.36 -1.39 -19.00
CA LEU A 69 1.69 -2.50 -18.11
C LEU A 69 1.34 -2.19 -16.64
N CYS A 70 1.58 -0.97 -16.17
CA CYS A 70 1.15 -0.55 -14.83
C CYS A 70 -0.39 -0.55 -14.69
N MET A 71 -1.11 -0.10 -15.71
CA MET A 71 -2.58 -0.06 -15.69
C MET A 71 -3.18 -1.48 -15.70
N LEU A 72 -2.69 -2.35 -16.60
CA LEU A 72 -3.10 -3.76 -16.66
C LEU A 72 -2.63 -4.55 -15.44
N GLY A 73 -1.53 -4.11 -14.82
CA GLY A 73 -1.00 -4.64 -13.57
C GLY A 73 -1.92 -4.53 -12.36
N LEU A 74 -2.91 -3.62 -12.39
CA LEU A 74 -3.98 -3.58 -11.39
C LEU A 74 -4.89 -4.82 -11.47
N PHE A 75 -5.12 -5.33 -12.68
CA PHE A 75 -5.93 -6.53 -12.91
C PHE A 75 -5.09 -7.81 -12.81
N TRP A 76 -3.87 -7.79 -13.34
CA TRP A 76 -2.98 -8.95 -13.38
C TRP A 76 -1.61 -8.59 -12.79
N LYS A 77 -1.43 -8.85 -11.49
CA LYS A 77 -0.21 -8.51 -10.70
C LYS A 77 1.11 -8.75 -11.47
N PRO A 78 1.32 -9.90 -12.15
CA PRO A 78 2.54 -10.14 -12.94
C PRO A 78 2.89 -9.06 -13.97
N LEU A 79 1.90 -8.40 -14.61
CA LEU A 79 2.15 -7.35 -15.59
C LEU A 79 2.74 -6.09 -14.94
N TRP A 80 2.34 -5.80 -13.70
CA TRP A 80 2.95 -4.73 -12.93
C TRP A 80 4.42 -5.02 -12.63
N VAL A 81 4.73 -6.26 -12.24
CA VAL A 81 6.10 -6.70 -11.96
C VAL A 81 6.98 -6.57 -13.20
N LEU A 82 6.47 -6.92 -14.39
CA LEU A 82 7.19 -6.71 -15.65
C LEU A 82 7.46 -5.21 -15.91
N ALA A 83 6.53 -4.32 -15.54
CA ALA A 83 6.73 -2.88 -15.64
C ALA A 83 7.88 -2.40 -14.74
N VAL A 84 7.95 -2.94 -13.51
CA VAL A 84 9.02 -2.67 -12.54
C VAL A 84 10.36 -3.18 -13.03
N ILE A 85 10.42 -4.38 -13.61
CA ILE A 85 11.65 -4.93 -14.17
C ILE A 85 12.10 -4.05 -15.35
N ALA A 86 11.20 -3.74 -16.29
CA ALA A 86 11.52 -2.94 -17.48
C ALA A 86 12.04 -1.53 -17.15
N ILE A 87 11.60 -0.90 -16.06
CA ILE A 87 12.13 0.40 -15.63
C ILE A 87 13.51 0.28 -14.95
N VAL A 88 13.76 -0.80 -14.21
CA VAL A 88 15.02 -1.00 -13.49
C VAL A 88 16.13 -1.51 -14.42
N THR A 89 15.78 -2.23 -15.49
CA THR A 89 16.72 -2.71 -16.48
C THR A 89 17.41 -1.56 -17.23
N ASP A 90 18.74 -1.60 -17.27
CA ASP A 90 19.56 -0.72 -18.10
C ASP A 90 19.54 -1.22 -19.55
N TRP A 91 18.76 -0.54 -20.37
CA TRP A 91 18.54 -0.93 -21.77
C TRP A 91 19.75 -0.69 -22.65
N ASP A 92 20.60 0.28 -22.33
CA ASP A 92 21.81 0.58 -23.12
C ASP A 92 22.81 -0.58 -22.98
N ARG A 93 23.07 -0.98 -21.74
CA ARG A 93 23.93 -2.14 -21.45
C ARG A 93 23.35 -3.46 -21.98
N ALA A 94 22.04 -3.63 -21.91
CA ALA A 94 21.37 -4.81 -22.46
C ALA A 94 21.50 -4.88 -24.00
N GLN A 95 21.35 -3.75 -24.69
CA GLN A 95 21.54 -3.66 -26.13
C GLN A 95 22.99 -3.91 -26.55
N GLU A 96 23.95 -3.37 -25.80
CA GLU A 96 25.38 -3.64 -26.03
C GLU A 96 25.72 -5.12 -25.92
N TRP A 97 25.22 -5.81 -24.88
CA TRP A 97 25.42 -7.25 -24.72
C TRP A 97 24.78 -8.07 -25.86
N ILE A 98 23.56 -7.73 -26.27
CA ILE A 98 22.88 -8.39 -27.39
C ILE A 98 23.64 -8.17 -28.71
N ARG A 99 24.18 -6.97 -28.93
CA ARG A 99 24.98 -6.65 -30.12
C ARG A 99 26.37 -7.28 -30.09
N GLY A 100 27.01 -7.36 -28.92
CA GLY A 100 28.32 -8.00 -28.73
C GLY A 100 28.29 -9.52 -28.93
N THR A 101 27.16 -10.17 -28.62
CA THR A 101 26.95 -11.60 -28.91
C THR A 101 26.72 -11.88 -30.41
N ARG A 102 26.61 -10.85 -31.25
CA ARG A 102 26.46 -10.96 -32.71
C ARG A 102 27.78 -10.82 -33.48
N ALA A 103 28.92 -10.70 -32.80
CA ALA A 103 30.26 -10.73 -33.39
C ALA A 103 30.87 -12.14 -33.32
#